data_AF-A0A1Y1K9R8-F1
#
_entry.id   AF-A0A1Y1K9R8-F1
#
_cell.length_a   1.000
_cell.length_b   1.000
_cell.length_c   1.000
_cell.angle_alpha   90.00
_cell.angle_beta   90.00
_cell.angle_gamma   90.00
#
_symmetry.space_group_name_H-M   'P 1'
#
loop_
_entity.id
_entity.type
_entity.pdbx_description
1 polymer ?
#
loop_
_entity_poly.entity_id
_entity_poly.type
_entity_poly.pdbx_seq_one_letter_code
_entity_poly.pdbx_strand_id
1 'polypeptide(L)'
;MQRVNESKNKILDILKEFDIDTNFPAYLIDLLAYTGYSNHKALSLLDDEDIVKLEDFARKTLPLLLTEEEKLSFFGIFIRNLPVFCIVDGDKKLLQFLRTKCKEFEENKRKRLNTNDRINNRQTKKKRISETPGTSQATSRGTSLSSTASDNDCALSSEENNSENNERIREHIKLVVRSYQEKFLKSIGAEESSCLQEQATNDIIVEVKDDVAFIQCSRCDFRSKAYCEIDKKRNKKKWVLSNVNRHFKTHFKLPSEKSSVKKK
;
A
#
# COMPACT_ATOMS: atom_id res chain seq x y z
N MET A 1 11.46 17.68 2.99
CA MET A 1 12.12 17.38 1.70
C MET A 1 12.85 16.03 1.67
N GLN A 2 13.60 15.62 2.70
CA GLN A 2 14.41 14.37 2.68
C GLN A 2 13.66 13.10 2.17
N ARG A 3 12.41 12.89 2.57
CA ARG A 3 11.60 11.73 2.12
C ARG A 3 11.17 11.78 0.66
N VAL A 4 11.03 12.97 0.09
CA VAL A 4 10.71 13.13 -1.34
C VAL A 4 11.93 12.68 -2.14
N ASN A 5 13.14 13.08 -1.73
CA ASN A 5 14.38 12.63 -2.37
C ASN A 5 14.57 11.11 -2.29
N GLU A 6 14.27 10.49 -1.14
CA GLU A 6 14.27 9.02 -1.03
C GLU A 6 13.26 8.37 -1.99
N SER A 7 12.09 8.98 -2.18
CA SER A 7 11.06 8.49 -3.09
C SER A 7 11.49 8.66 -4.55
N LYS A 8 12.13 9.78 -4.91
CA LYS A 8 12.72 10.03 -6.23
C LYS A 8 13.78 9.00 -6.57
N ASN A 9 14.69 8.71 -5.64
CA ASN A 9 15.75 7.72 -5.86
C ASN A 9 15.17 6.33 -6.13
N LYS A 10 14.13 5.91 -5.39
CA LYS A 10 13.45 4.63 -5.65
C LYS A 10 12.81 4.59 -7.03
N ILE A 11 12.21 5.70 -7.48
CA ILE A 11 11.63 5.78 -8.82
C ILE A 11 12.74 5.68 -9.87
N LEU A 12 13.85 6.39 -9.69
CA LEU A 12 15.02 6.30 -10.59
C LEU A 12 15.58 4.87 -10.68
N ASP A 13 15.68 4.16 -9.55
CA ASP A 13 16.12 2.76 -9.54
C ASP A 13 15.18 1.86 -10.35
N ILE A 14 13.87 2.09 -10.26
CA ILE A 14 12.85 1.37 -11.06
C ILE A 14 12.98 1.72 -12.55
N LEU A 15 13.21 3.00 -12.88
CA LEU A 15 13.37 3.43 -14.27
C LEU A 15 14.62 2.82 -14.92
N LYS A 16 15.71 2.72 -14.16
CA LYS A 16 16.95 2.04 -14.59
C LYS A 16 16.75 0.55 -14.78
N GLU A 17 15.96 -0.10 -13.91
CA GLU A 17 15.65 -1.53 -14.04
C GLU A 17 14.95 -1.86 -15.38
N PHE A 18 14.25 -0.89 -15.97
CA PHE A 18 13.53 -1.05 -17.24
C PHE A 18 14.18 -0.32 -18.43
N ASP A 19 15.37 0.27 -18.25
CA ASP A 19 16.09 1.01 -19.30
C ASP A 19 15.30 2.20 -19.88
N ILE A 20 14.57 2.92 -19.01
CA ILE A 20 13.71 4.07 -19.39
C ILE A 20 14.23 5.40 -18.80
N ASP A 21 15.26 5.35 -17.95
CA ASP A 21 15.72 6.49 -17.15
C ASP A 21 16.14 7.71 -17.99
N THR A 22 16.76 7.48 -19.14
CA THR A 22 17.24 8.56 -20.03
C THR A 22 16.14 9.41 -20.67
N ASN A 23 14.95 8.86 -20.85
CA ASN A 23 13.84 9.52 -21.55
C ASN A 23 12.69 9.91 -20.62
N PHE A 24 12.82 9.68 -19.31
CA PHE A 24 11.74 9.93 -18.38
C PHE A 24 11.75 11.39 -17.87
N PRO A 25 10.71 12.19 -18.11
CA PRO A 25 10.69 13.59 -17.70
C PRO A 25 10.85 13.77 -16.19
N ALA A 26 11.78 14.65 -15.79
CA ALA A 26 12.09 14.89 -14.38
C ALA A 26 10.86 15.33 -13.57
N TYR A 27 9.98 16.15 -14.15
CA TYR A 27 8.77 16.61 -13.48
C TYR A 27 7.80 15.47 -13.13
N LEU A 28 7.76 14.39 -13.91
CA LEU A 28 6.94 13.21 -13.61
C LEU A 28 7.52 12.42 -12.45
N ILE A 29 8.85 12.28 -12.36
CA ILE A 29 9.53 11.63 -11.23
C ILE A 29 9.15 12.34 -9.93
N ASP A 30 9.21 13.67 -9.97
CA ASP A 30 8.86 14.52 -8.85
C ASP A 30 7.38 14.34 -8.47
N LEU A 31 6.49 14.40 -9.46
CA LEU A 31 5.05 14.25 -9.23
C LEU A 31 4.69 12.89 -8.62
N LEU A 32 5.28 11.80 -9.12
CA LEU A 32 5.13 10.45 -8.59
C LEU A 32 5.70 10.33 -7.17
N ALA A 33 6.83 10.98 -6.89
CA ALA A 33 7.45 11.01 -5.57
C ALA A 33 6.57 11.73 -4.53
N TYR A 34 5.97 12.87 -4.90
CA TYR A 34 5.06 13.62 -4.02
C TYR A 34 3.78 12.86 -3.72
N THR A 35 3.24 12.12 -4.68
CA THR A 35 1.98 11.37 -4.57
C THR A 35 2.14 9.95 -4.03
N GLY A 36 3.39 9.50 -3.85
CA GLY A 36 3.72 8.25 -3.16
C GLY A 36 3.81 7.02 -4.07
N TYR A 37 3.94 7.20 -5.38
CA TYR A 37 4.17 6.13 -6.36
C TYR A 37 5.66 5.76 -6.44
N SER A 38 6.27 5.41 -5.31
CA SER A 38 7.71 5.16 -5.18
C SER A 38 8.13 3.69 -5.14
N ASN A 39 7.26 2.77 -5.60
CA ASN A 39 7.55 1.34 -5.66
C ASN A 39 6.76 0.65 -6.78
N HIS A 40 7.23 -0.52 -7.22
CA HIS A 40 6.61 -1.30 -8.31
C HIS A 40 5.12 -1.60 -8.08
N LYS A 41 4.73 -1.92 -6.84
CA LYS A 41 3.33 -2.25 -6.52
C LYS A 41 2.42 -1.03 -6.70
N ALA A 42 2.84 0.15 -6.24
CA ALA A 42 2.06 1.37 -6.42
C ALA A 42 1.96 1.76 -7.90
N LEU A 43 3.07 1.69 -8.64
CA LEU A 43 3.12 2.02 -10.07
C LEU A 43 2.31 1.06 -10.94
N SER A 44 2.27 -0.24 -10.61
CA SER A 44 1.47 -1.23 -11.36
C SER A 44 -0.04 -1.02 -11.23
N LEU A 45 -0.49 -0.29 -10.20
CA LEU A 45 -1.89 0.05 -9.97
C LEU A 45 -2.31 1.38 -10.58
N LEU A 46 -1.39 2.15 -11.16
CA LEU A 46 -1.70 3.45 -11.78
C LEU A 46 -2.67 3.24 -12.95
N ASP A 47 -3.77 3.98 -12.99
CA ASP A 47 -4.74 3.98 -14.10
C ASP A 47 -4.96 5.40 -14.64
N ASP A 48 -5.82 5.54 -15.66
CA ASP A 48 -6.06 6.83 -16.31
C ASP A 48 -6.76 7.81 -15.36
N GLU A 49 -7.59 7.33 -14.43
CA GLU A 49 -8.19 8.18 -13.39
C GLU A 49 -7.14 8.72 -12.42
N ASP A 50 -6.17 7.88 -12.04
CA ASP A 50 -5.06 8.30 -11.20
C ASP A 50 -4.17 9.33 -11.91
N ILE A 51 -4.01 9.26 -13.24
CA ILE A 51 -3.33 10.30 -14.03
C ILE A 51 -4.08 11.64 -13.93
N VAL A 52 -5.41 11.63 -14.04
CA VAL A 52 -6.22 12.85 -13.84
C VAL A 52 -6.05 13.39 -12.42
N LYS A 53 -6.00 12.52 -11.41
CA LYS A 53 -5.73 12.93 -10.01
C LYS A 53 -4.32 13.51 -9.84
N LEU A 54 -3.32 13.01 -10.57
CA LEU A 54 -1.96 13.55 -10.57
C LEU A 54 -1.94 14.97 -11.17
N GLU A 55 -2.64 15.21 -12.27
CA GLU A 55 -2.82 16.55 -12.85
C GLU A 55 -3.52 17.50 -11.86
N ASP A 56 -4.59 17.03 -11.23
CA ASP A 56 -5.34 17.81 -10.23
C ASP A 56 -4.50 18.16 -9.01
N PHE A 57 -3.70 17.20 -8.52
CA PHE A 57 -2.74 17.44 -7.45
C PHE A 57 -1.67 18.45 -7.86
N ALA A 58 -1.14 18.33 -9.09
CA ALA A 58 -0.16 19.27 -9.63
C ALA A 58 -0.74 20.70 -9.77
N ARG A 59 -2.02 20.84 -10.14
CA ARG A 59 -2.68 22.15 -10.26
C ARG A 59 -2.99 22.78 -8.90
N LYS A 60 -3.50 22.00 -7.94
CA LYS A 60 -4.12 22.53 -6.72
C LYS A 60 -3.20 22.47 -5.50
N THR A 61 -2.46 21.39 -5.33
CA THR A 61 -1.77 21.09 -4.07
C THR A 61 -0.28 21.31 -4.17
N LEU A 62 0.36 20.85 -5.25
CA LEU A 62 1.80 20.95 -5.43
C LEU A 62 2.34 22.39 -5.37
N PRO A 63 1.69 23.43 -5.95
CA PRO A 63 2.17 24.81 -5.87
C PRO A 63 2.17 25.37 -4.44
N LEU A 64 1.43 24.77 -3.51
CA LEU A 64 1.42 25.15 -2.10
C LEU A 64 2.58 24.51 -1.31
N LEU A 65 3.21 23.46 -1.87
CA LEU A 65 4.27 22.69 -1.24
C LEU A 65 5.68 23.09 -1.69
N LEU A 66 5.78 23.81 -2.81
CA LEU A 66 7.04 24.22 -3.44
C LEU A 66 7.38 25.67 -3.12
N THR A 67 8.69 25.97 -3.04
CA THR A 67 9.17 27.37 -3.05
C THR A 67 8.95 28.01 -4.42
N GLU A 68 9.00 29.34 -4.52
CA GLU A 68 8.83 30.03 -5.82
C GLU A 68 9.87 29.59 -6.87
N GLU A 69 11.10 29.34 -6.45
CA GLU A 69 12.19 28.82 -7.30
C GLU A 69 11.89 27.41 -7.81
N GLU A 70 11.39 26.54 -6.92
CA GLU A 70 11.00 25.17 -7.27
C GLU A 70 9.77 25.15 -8.20
N LYS A 71 8.80 26.05 -7.99
CA LYS A 71 7.64 26.18 -8.88
C LYS A 71 8.07 26.54 -10.29
N LEU A 72 9.00 27.49 -10.43
CA LEU A 72 9.49 27.92 -11.73
C LEU A 72 10.18 26.77 -12.47
N SER A 73 11.01 26.01 -11.74
CA SER A 73 11.70 24.83 -12.27
C SER A 73 10.72 23.72 -12.69
N PHE A 74 9.70 23.45 -11.87
CA PHE A 74 8.75 22.36 -12.11
C PHE A 74 7.70 22.68 -13.19
N PHE A 75 7.04 23.85 -13.10
CA PHE A 75 5.93 24.21 -13.99
C PHE A 75 6.40 24.92 -15.26
N GLY A 76 7.62 25.47 -15.29
CA GLY A 76 8.15 26.19 -16.44
C GLY A 76 7.20 27.28 -16.92
N ILE A 77 6.80 27.20 -18.19
CA ILE A 77 5.87 28.16 -18.81
C ILE A 77 4.47 28.16 -18.19
N PHE A 78 4.05 27.07 -17.54
CA PHE A 78 2.72 26.92 -16.95
C PHE A 78 2.57 27.64 -15.62
N ILE A 79 3.65 28.14 -15.01
CA ILE A 79 3.56 28.82 -13.71
C ILE A 79 2.62 30.05 -13.74
N ARG A 80 2.50 30.70 -14.90
CA ARG A 80 1.60 31.86 -15.09
C ARG A 80 0.13 31.47 -15.24
N ASN A 81 -0.15 30.22 -15.60
CA ASN A 81 -1.51 29.73 -15.84
C ASN A 81 -1.63 28.24 -15.45
N LEU A 82 -1.49 27.98 -14.14
CA LEU A 82 -1.57 26.63 -13.57
C LEU A 82 -2.85 25.87 -13.93
N PRO A 83 -4.05 26.48 -14.05
CA PRO A 83 -5.24 25.76 -14.48
C PRO A 83 -5.12 25.03 -15.82
N VAL A 84 -4.23 25.47 -16.71
CA VAL A 84 -3.99 24.87 -18.03
C VAL A 84 -2.94 23.75 -17.98
N PHE A 85 -2.26 23.56 -16.85
CA PHE A 85 -1.31 22.46 -16.70
C PHE A 85 -2.01 21.11 -16.90
N CYS A 86 -1.46 20.31 -17.81
CA CYS A 86 -1.86 18.94 -18.09
C CYS A 86 -0.62 18.10 -18.44
N ILE A 87 -0.66 16.81 -18.15
CA ILE A 87 0.36 15.88 -18.61
C ILE A 87 0.11 15.64 -20.09
N VAL A 88 1.13 15.85 -20.92
CA VAL A 88 1.01 15.67 -22.38
C VAL A 88 0.82 14.19 -22.73
N ASP A 89 0.19 13.91 -23.88
CA ASP A 89 -0.18 12.54 -24.25
C ASP A 89 1.02 11.59 -24.38
N GLY A 90 2.18 12.09 -24.83
CA GLY A 90 3.41 11.30 -24.87
C GLY A 90 3.84 10.81 -23.49
N ASP A 91 3.74 11.68 -22.49
CA ASP A 91 4.09 11.40 -21.10
C ASP A 91 3.05 10.48 -20.44
N LYS A 92 1.77 10.61 -20.80
CA LYS A 92 0.71 9.66 -20.40
C LYS A 92 1.01 8.25 -20.90
N LYS A 93 1.40 8.11 -22.18
CA LYS A 93 1.83 6.82 -22.74
C LYS A 93 3.06 6.26 -22.02
N LEU A 94 3.99 7.12 -21.62
CA LEU A 94 5.16 6.70 -20.85
C LEU A 94 4.78 6.18 -19.46
N LEU A 95 3.85 6.84 -18.76
CA LEU A 95 3.30 6.36 -17.49
C LEU A 95 2.58 5.02 -17.64
N GLN A 96 1.79 4.85 -18.71
CA GLN A 96 1.13 3.58 -19.03
C GLN A 96 2.13 2.45 -19.36
N PHE A 97 3.21 2.77 -20.06
CA PHE A 97 4.29 1.83 -20.33
C PHE A 97 4.98 1.41 -19.03
N LEU A 98 5.34 2.36 -18.16
CA LEU A 98 5.92 2.10 -16.86
C LEU A 98 5.01 1.23 -15.98
N ARG A 99 3.70 1.54 -15.94
CA ARG A 99 2.68 0.73 -15.28
C ARG A 99 2.71 -0.72 -15.76
N THR A 100 2.73 -0.92 -17.08
CA THR A 100 2.75 -2.26 -17.70
C THR A 100 3.99 -3.04 -17.27
N LYS A 101 5.17 -2.41 -17.30
CA LYS A 101 6.43 -3.03 -16.84
C LYS A 101 6.43 -3.37 -15.36
N CYS A 102 5.93 -2.48 -14.51
CA CYS A 102 5.77 -2.76 -13.09
C CYS A 102 4.79 -3.91 -12.82
N LYS A 103 3.71 -4.02 -13.61
CA LYS A 103 2.73 -5.12 -13.49
C LYS A 103 3.35 -6.46 -13.89
N GLU A 104 4.04 -6.52 -15.03
CA GLU A 104 4.79 -7.70 -15.47
C GLU A 104 5.81 -8.16 -14.40
N PHE A 105 6.52 -7.21 -13.81
CA PHE A 105 7.48 -7.47 -12.74
C PHE A 105 6.83 -8.10 -11.51
N GLU A 106 5.74 -7.52 -11.00
CA GLU A 106 5.05 -8.04 -9.82
C GLU A 106 4.38 -9.40 -10.08
N GLU A 107 3.86 -9.64 -11.28
CA GLU A 107 3.34 -10.95 -11.69
C GLU A 107 4.45 -12.02 -11.73
N ASN A 108 5.61 -11.69 -12.31
CA ASN A 108 6.76 -12.60 -12.36
C ASN A 108 7.31 -12.92 -10.97
N LYS A 109 7.35 -11.91 -10.09
CA LYS A 109 7.72 -12.08 -8.68
C LYS A 109 6.76 -13.02 -7.95
N ARG A 110 5.44 -12.90 -8.17
CA ARG A 110 4.44 -13.84 -7.61
C ARG A 110 4.63 -15.27 -8.13
N LYS A 111 4.87 -15.45 -9.44
CA LYS A 111 5.14 -16.78 -10.03
C LYS A 111 6.36 -17.46 -9.42
N ARG A 112 7.44 -16.71 -9.16
CA ARG A 112 8.67 -17.21 -8.53
C ARG A 112 8.43 -17.68 -7.09
N LEU A 113 7.66 -16.93 -6.30
CA LEU A 113 7.32 -17.30 -4.92
C LEU A 113 6.52 -18.61 -4.86
N ASN A 114 5.49 -18.75 -5.69
CA ASN A 114 4.67 -19.96 -5.74
C ASN A 114 5.45 -21.21 -6.16
N THR A 115 6.48 -21.05 -7.00
CA THR A 115 7.32 -22.17 -7.45
C THR A 115 8.24 -22.66 -6.33
N ASN A 116 8.82 -21.74 -5.55
CA ASN A 116 9.69 -22.08 -4.42
C ASN A 116 8.91 -22.79 -3.30
N ASP A 117 7.67 -22.39 -3.04
CA ASP A 117 6.82 -23.06 -2.04
C ASP A 117 6.52 -24.53 -2.41
N ARG A 118 6.35 -24.82 -3.71
CA ARG A 118 6.15 -26.19 -4.21
C ARG A 118 7.41 -27.05 -4.08
N ILE A 119 8.60 -26.48 -4.27
CA ILE A 119 9.87 -27.22 -4.17
C ILE A 119 10.16 -27.56 -2.69
N ASN A 120 9.95 -26.61 -1.78
CA ASN A 120 10.17 -26.84 -0.34
C ASN A 120 9.21 -27.89 0.24
N ASN A 121 7.95 -27.91 -0.20
CA ASN A 121 6.99 -28.94 0.22
C ASN A 121 7.31 -30.36 -0.31
N ARG A 122 8.03 -30.48 -1.44
CA ARG A 122 8.49 -31.80 -1.93
C ARG A 122 9.70 -32.32 -1.15
N GLN A 123 10.58 -31.45 -0.69
CA GLN A 123 11.76 -31.85 0.09
C GLN A 123 11.40 -32.26 1.53
N THR A 124 10.43 -31.60 2.17
CA THR A 124 9.96 -31.98 3.51
C THR A 124 9.21 -33.31 3.52
N LYS A 125 8.50 -33.67 2.44
CA LYS A 125 7.80 -34.96 2.34
C LYS A 125 8.76 -36.14 2.10
N LYS A 126 9.90 -35.92 1.43
CA LYS A 126 10.88 -36.97 1.15
C LYS A 126 11.75 -37.32 2.37
N LYS A 127 11.93 -36.40 3.33
CA LYS A 127 12.70 -36.63 4.57
C LYS A 127 11.92 -37.38 5.65
N ARG A 128 10.58 -37.51 5.54
CA ARG A 128 9.75 -38.27 6.49
C ARG A 128 9.59 -39.75 6.17
N ILE A 129 10.08 -40.23 5.03
CA ILE A 129 9.95 -41.64 4.62
C ILE A 129 11.22 -42.44 4.93
N SER A 130 12.33 -41.79 5.33
CA SER A 130 13.63 -42.45 5.54
C SER A 130 13.99 -42.74 7.01
N GLU A 131 13.10 -42.49 7.97
CA GLU A 131 13.33 -42.83 9.39
C GLU A 131 12.13 -43.63 9.92
N THR A 132 12.06 -44.89 9.55
CA THR A 132 11.27 -45.90 10.29
C THR A 132 12.25 -46.95 10.78
N PRO A 133 12.61 -46.95 12.08
CA PRO A 133 13.34 -48.06 12.68
C PRO A 133 12.40 -49.27 12.68
N GLY A 134 12.89 -50.40 12.17
CA GLY A 134 12.15 -51.64 12.16
C GLY A 134 11.75 -52.05 13.58
N THR A 135 10.48 -52.37 13.77
CA THR A 135 10.06 -53.30 14.83
C THR A 135 8.91 -54.12 14.27
N SER A 136 9.23 -55.36 13.98
CA SER A 136 8.31 -56.44 13.66
C SER A 136 7.36 -56.65 14.83
N GLN A 137 6.04 -56.65 14.59
CA GLN A 137 5.14 -57.64 15.15
C GLN A 137 3.79 -57.63 14.42
N ALA A 138 3.36 -58.83 14.05
CA ALA A 138 2.12 -59.15 13.38
C ALA A 138 0.91 -59.01 14.31
N THR A 139 -0.26 -58.64 13.77
CA THR A 139 -1.44 -59.52 13.63
C THR A 139 -2.72 -58.76 13.28
N SER A 140 -3.58 -59.45 12.51
CA SER A 140 -5.05 -59.29 12.33
C SER A 140 -5.57 -58.10 11.51
N ARG A 141 -6.17 -58.30 10.32
CA ARG A 141 -7.48 -58.88 9.91
C ARG A 141 -8.62 -57.84 9.92
N GLY A 142 -9.19 -57.61 8.74
CA GLY A 142 -10.44 -56.87 8.50
C GLY A 142 -10.21 -55.46 7.93
N THR A 143 -10.96 -54.92 6.98
CA THR A 143 -12.14 -55.36 6.25
C THR A 143 -12.24 -54.48 5.00
N SER A 144 -12.60 -55.06 3.87
CA SER A 144 -12.91 -54.38 2.61
C SER A 144 -14.05 -53.36 2.76
N LEU A 145 -13.98 -52.23 2.06
CA LEU A 145 -15.11 -51.41 1.55
C LEU A 145 -14.49 -50.23 0.76
N SER A 146 -14.51 -50.29 -0.56
CA SER A 146 -15.58 -49.80 -1.44
C SER A 146 -15.32 -48.36 -1.91
N SER A 147 -14.78 -48.30 -3.11
CA SER A 147 -14.65 -47.15 -3.98
C SER A 147 -16.02 -46.53 -4.26
N THR A 148 -16.19 -45.24 -3.96
CA THR A 148 -17.13 -44.40 -4.69
C THR A 148 -16.43 -43.09 -5.03
N ALA A 149 -16.09 -42.96 -6.31
CA ALA A 149 -15.81 -41.68 -6.93
C ALA A 149 -17.14 -40.92 -6.97
N SER A 150 -17.19 -39.75 -6.34
CA SER A 150 -18.23 -38.76 -6.57
C SER A 150 -17.54 -37.52 -7.09
N ASP A 151 -17.44 -37.46 -8.42
CA ASP A 151 -17.27 -36.22 -9.15
C ASP A 151 -18.57 -35.41 -9.09
N ASN A 152 -18.38 -34.09 -9.18
CA ASN A 152 -19.34 -33.03 -9.49
C ASN A 152 -20.11 -32.29 -8.37
N ASP A 153 -19.95 -30.97 -8.51
CA ASP A 153 -20.85 -29.86 -8.22
C ASP A 153 -21.00 -29.36 -6.77
N CYS A 154 -20.14 -28.38 -6.42
CA CYS A 154 -20.57 -27.24 -5.60
C CYS A 154 -19.64 -26.03 -5.78
N ALA A 155 -19.76 -25.34 -6.92
CA ALA A 155 -19.13 -24.05 -7.17
C ALA A 155 -20.14 -22.91 -6.97
N LEU A 156 -20.67 -22.75 -5.74
CA LEU A 156 -21.59 -21.65 -5.40
C LEU A 156 -21.41 -21.10 -3.96
N SER A 157 -20.30 -21.39 -3.27
CA SER A 157 -20.09 -20.99 -1.86
C SER A 157 -18.91 -20.03 -1.61
N SER A 158 -18.33 -19.42 -2.65
CA SER A 158 -17.15 -18.56 -2.52
C SER A 158 -17.44 -17.10 -2.14
N GLU A 159 -18.68 -16.61 -2.27
CA GLU A 159 -18.98 -15.19 -2.01
C GLU A 159 -19.30 -14.88 -0.54
N GLU A 160 -20.01 -15.78 0.15
CA GLU A 160 -20.37 -15.58 1.56
C GLU A 160 -19.15 -15.58 2.48
N ASN A 161 -18.18 -16.46 2.21
CA ASN A 161 -16.92 -16.52 2.96
C ASN A 161 -16.06 -15.25 2.80
N ASN A 162 -16.19 -14.55 1.67
CA ASN A 162 -15.45 -13.31 1.43
C ASN A 162 -16.05 -12.13 2.21
N SER A 163 -17.37 -12.06 2.33
CA SER A 163 -18.06 -10.99 3.05
C SER A 163 -17.70 -10.98 4.55
N GLU A 164 -17.81 -12.14 5.20
CA GLU A 164 -17.50 -12.25 6.64
C GLU A 164 -16.02 -11.97 6.93
N ASN A 165 -15.11 -12.46 6.08
CA ASN A 165 -13.69 -12.19 6.21
C ASN A 165 -13.36 -10.69 6.02
N ASN A 166 -14.00 -10.02 5.06
CA ASN A 166 -13.83 -8.59 4.84
C ASN A 166 -14.30 -7.77 6.04
N GLU A 167 -15.40 -8.15 6.69
CA GLU A 167 -15.90 -7.45 7.87
C GLU A 167 -14.94 -7.62 9.07
N ARG A 168 -14.43 -8.83 9.31
CA ARG A 168 -13.39 -9.07 10.34
C ARG A 168 -12.13 -8.23 10.09
N ILE A 169 -11.72 -8.08 8.82
CA ILE A 169 -10.59 -7.24 8.43
C ILE A 169 -10.89 -5.75 8.69
N ARG A 170 -12.08 -5.27 8.32
CA ARG A 170 -12.50 -3.87 8.57
C ARG A 170 -12.45 -3.55 10.06
N GLU A 171 -13.03 -4.40 10.89
CA GLU A 171 -13.04 -4.20 12.35
C GLU A 171 -11.63 -4.22 12.94
N HIS A 172 -10.76 -5.12 12.46
CA HIS A 172 -9.35 -5.12 12.88
C HIS A 172 -8.64 -3.82 12.51
N ILE A 173 -8.83 -3.31 11.29
CA ILE A 173 -8.23 -2.05 10.84
C ILE A 173 -8.76 -0.88 11.67
N LYS A 174 -10.07 -0.79 11.89
CA LYS A 174 -10.69 0.24 12.75
C LYS A 174 -10.06 0.23 14.15
N LEU A 175 -9.89 -0.95 14.76
CA LEU A 175 -9.27 -1.09 16.08
C LEU A 175 -7.83 -0.58 16.10
N VAL A 176 -7.02 -0.90 15.09
CA VAL A 176 -5.65 -0.39 15.00
C VAL A 176 -5.62 1.13 14.82
N VAL A 177 -6.52 1.69 13.99
CA VAL A 177 -6.61 3.14 13.79
C VAL A 177 -7.04 3.87 15.05
N ARG A 178 -8.04 3.35 15.79
CA ARG A 178 -8.42 3.86 17.12
C ARG A 178 -7.24 3.85 18.08
N SER A 179 -6.44 2.78 18.08
CA SER A 179 -5.23 2.71 18.92
C SER A 179 -4.20 3.80 18.58
N TYR A 180 -4.13 4.26 17.33
CA TYR A 180 -3.28 5.40 16.96
C TYR A 180 -3.87 6.71 17.47
N GLN A 181 -5.16 6.94 17.25
CA GLN A 181 -5.85 8.13 17.75
C GLN A 181 -5.70 8.28 19.27
N GLU A 182 -5.93 7.21 20.04
CA GLU A 182 -5.75 7.20 21.49
C GLU A 182 -4.32 7.53 21.91
N LYS A 183 -3.31 6.96 21.24
CA LYS A 183 -1.90 7.27 21.51
C LYS A 183 -1.58 8.74 21.28
N PHE A 184 -2.17 9.34 20.24
CA PHE A 184 -1.98 10.76 19.96
C PHE A 184 -2.77 11.67 20.90
N LEU A 185 -4.00 11.32 21.26
CA LEU A 185 -4.80 12.05 22.26
C LEU A 185 -4.07 12.11 23.61
N LYS A 186 -3.50 10.98 24.05
CA LYS A 186 -2.67 10.92 25.27
C LYS A 186 -1.44 11.84 25.23
N SER A 187 -0.94 12.19 24.04
CA SER A 187 0.23 13.06 23.89
C SER A 187 -0.08 14.56 23.92
N ILE A 188 -1.36 14.94 23.78
CA ILE A 188 -1.78 16.34 23.67
C ILE A 188 -2.13 16.98 25.04
N GLY A 189 -2.28 16.18 26.10
CA GLY A 189 -2.66 16.68 27.44
C GLY A 189 -4.17 16.62 27.68
N ALA A 190 -4.57 16.60 28.96
CA ALA A 190 -5.93 16.23 29.37
C ALA A 190 -7.01 17.23 28.94
N GLU A 191 -6.71 18.53 28.91
CA GLU A 191 -7.69 19.59 28.61
C GLU A 191 -8.09 19.61 27.12
N GLU A 192 -7.12 19.51 26.20
CA GLU A 192 -7.39 19.43 24.76
C GLU A 192 -7.95 18.05 24.33
N SER A 193 -7.72 17.01 25.13
CA SER A 193 -8.22 15.65 24.84
C SER A 193 -9.75 15.57 24.88
N SER A 194 -10.42 16.32 25.75
CA SER A 194 -11.89 16.25 25.94
C SER A 194 -12.66 16.70 24.69
N CYS A 195 -12.35 17.87 24.15
CA CYS A 195 -12.98 18.41 22.94
C CYS A 195 -12.70 17.53 21.70
N LEU A 196 -11.48 16.97 21.64
CA LEU A 196 -11.06 16.11 20.53
C LEU A 196 -11.63 14.70 20.59
N GLN A 197 -12.11 14.25 21.76
CA GLN A 197 -12.67 12.92 21.97
C GLN A 197 -14.10 12.83 21.43
N GLU A 198 -14.89 13.90 21.53
CA GLU A 198 -16.22 13.98 20.89
C GLU A 198 -16.13 13.91 19.36
N GLN A 199 -15.17 14.58 18.74
CA GLN A 199 -14.97 14.50 17.27
C GLN A 199 -14.37 13.16 16.80
N ALA A 200 -13.65 12.46 17.69
CA ALA A 200 -13.08 11.15 17.39
C ALA A 200 -14.14 10.02 17.40
N THR A 201 -15.36 10.29 17.86
CA THR A 201 -16.48 9.32 17.81
C THR A 201 -17.05 9.14 16.42
N ASN A 202 -16.72 10.01 15.46
CA ASN A 202 -17.10 9.81 14.06
C ASN A 202 -16.51 8.49 13.54
N ASP A 203 -17.37 7.68 12.93
CA ASP A 203 -17.01 6.35 12.45
C ASP A 203 -15.87 6.41 11.42
N ILE A 204 -14.78 5.72 11.73
CA ILE A 204 -13.68 5.51 10.78
C ILE A 204 -14.23 4.66 9.63
N ILE A 205 -14.39 5.26 8.45
CA ILE A 205 -14.85 4.57 7.26
C ILE A 205 -13.69 3.76 6.68
N VAL A 206 -13.87 2.45 6.60
CA VAL A 206 -12.90 1.50 6.03
C VAL A 206 -13.56 0.72 4.91
N GLU A 207 -13.06 0.89 3.69
CA GLU A 207 -13.47 0.11 2.53
C GLU A 207 -12.33 -0.85 2.17
N VAL A 208 -12.61 -2.16 2.18
CA VAL A 208 -11.64 -3.22 1.85
C VAL A 208 -11.97 -3.77 0.48
N LYS A 209 -10.97 -3.79 -0.40
CA LYS A 209 -11.00 -4.40 -1.73
C LYS A 209 -9.74 -5.25 -1.90
N ASP A 210 -9.92 -6.58 -1.86
CA ASP A 210 -8.83 -7.55 -1.92
C ASP A 210 -7.75 -7.30 -0.85
N ASP A 211 -6.49 -7.11 -1.27
CA ASP A 211 -5.33 -6.83 -0.42
C ASP A 211 -5.11 -5.31 -0.19
N VAL A 212 -6.11 -4.47 -0.48
CA VAL A 212 -6.07 -3.01 -0.33
C VAL A 212 -7.22 -2.54 0.56
N ALA A 213 -6.92 -1.66 1.51
CA ALA A 213 -7.92 -0.99 2.33
C ALA A 213 -7.80 0.53 2.17
N PHE A 214 -8.95 1.17 2.01
CA PHE A 214 -9.07 2.62 1.95
C PHE A 214 -9.69 3.12 3.25
N ILE A 215 -8.96 3.99 3.95
CA ILE A 215 -9.31 4.44 5.30
C ILE A 215 -9.49 5.95 5.24
N GLN A 216 -10.71 6.42 5.50
CA GLN A 216 -11.01 7.85 5.62
C GLN A 216 -10.66 8.34 7.03
N CYS A 217 -10.00 9.48 7.12
CA CYS A 217 -9.72 10.09 8.42
C CYS A 217 -11.02 10.62 9.04
N SER A 218 -11.22 10.41 10.35
CA SER A 218 -12.40 10.95 11.05
C SER A 218 -12.34 12.46 11.29
N ARG A 219 -11.20 13.11 11.02
CA ARG A 219 -10.99 14.56 11.22
C ARG A 219 -10.96 15.39 9.95
N CYS A 220 -10.78 14.76 8.78
CA CYS A 220 -10.74 15.45 7.50
C CYS A 220 -11.04 14.47 6.38
N ASP A 221 -11.36 14.96 5.19
CA ASP A 221 -11.72 14.13 4.03
C ASP A 221 -10.54 13.40 3.37
N PHE A 222 -9.38 13.36 4.03
CA PHE A 222 -8.23 12.64 3.52
C PHE A 222 -8.43 11.13 3.58
N ARG A 223 -8.22 10.47 2.44
CA ARG A 223 -8.37 9.03 2.27
C ARG A 223 -7.01 8.36 2.08
N SER A 224 -6.62 7.55 3.06
CA SER A 224 -5.35 6.82 3.06
C SER A 224 -5.50 5.41 2.47
N LYS A 225 -4.58 5.02 1.59
CA LYS A 225 -4.42 3.62 1.16
C LYS A 225 -3.53 2.84 2.15
N ALA A 226 -3.99 1.66 2.53
CA ALA A 226 -3.26 0.66 3.31
C ALA A 226 -3.20 -0.65 2.53
N TYR A 227 -2.10 -1.38 2.70
CA TYR A 227 -1.84 -2.60 1.94
C TYR A 227 -1.65 -3.80 2.86
N CYS A 228 -2.16 -4.94 2.44
CA CYS A 228 -1.83 -6.22 3.06
C CYS A 228 -0.48 -6.71 2.51
N GLU A 229 0.44 -7.05 3.41
CA GLU A 229 1.73 -7.65 3.12
C GLU A 229 1.90 -8.94 3.91
N ILE A 230 2.65 -9.90 3.37
CA ILE A 230 3.02 -11.12 4.10
C ILE A 230 4.29 -10.83 4.90
N ASP A 231 4.20 -10.89 6.23
CA ASP A 231 5.37 -10.81 7.10
C ASP A 231 6.24 -12.05 6.88
N LYS A 232 7.37 -11.87 6.18
CA LYS A 232 8.30 -12.94 5.82
C LYS A 232 8.78 -13.77 7.02
N LYS A 233 8.87 -13.16 8.22
CA LYS A 233 9.37 -13.87 9.41
C LYS A 233 8.32 -14.78 10.04
N ARG A 234 7.05 -14.37 9.97
CA ARG A 234 5.94 -15.07 10.64
C ARG A 234 5.05 -15.85 9.68
N ASN A 235 5.24 -15.67 8.38
CA ASN A 235 4.35 -16.15 7.32
C ASN A 235 2.87 -15.80 7.57
N LYS A 236 2.62 -14.59 8.08
CA LYS A 236 1.28 -14.09 8.40
C LYS A 236 1.01 -12.80 7.64
N LYS A 237 -0.23 -12.65 7.16
CA LYS A 237 -0.71 -11.39 6.59
C LYS A 237 -0.69 -10.28 7.64
N LYS A 238 -0.20 -9.11 7.28
CA LYS A 238 -0.10 -7.91 8.11
C LYS A 238 -0.52 -6.70 7.29
N TRP A 239 -1.39 -5.88 7.85
CA TRP A 239 -1.79 -4.61 7.24
C TRP A 239 -0.76 -3.51 7.56
N VAL A 240 -0.26 -2.86 6.51
CA VAL A 240 0.70 -1.76 6.61
C VAL A 240 -0.05 -0.43 6.59
N LEU A 241 -0.16 0.18 7.78
CA LEU A 241 -0.92 1.41 8.04
C LEU A 241 -0.01 2.65 8.19
N SER A 242 1.19 2.62 7.60
CA SER A 242 2.19 3.68 7.74
C SER A 242 1.71 5.03 7.22
N ASN A 243 0.91 5.03 6.14
CA ASN A 243 0.28 6.23 5.58
C ASN A 243 -0.74 6.86 6.53
N VAL A 244 -1.60 6.03 7.11
CA VAL A 244 -2.62 6.44 8.07
C VAL A 244 -1.97 7.05 9.30
N ASN A 245 -1.00 6.37 9.90
CA ASN A 245 -0.25 6.87 11.05
C ASN A 245 0.44 8.22 10.74
N ARG A 246 1.08 8.33 9.56
CA ARG A 246 1.71 9.58 9.12
C ARG A 246 0.70 10.72 8.98
N HIS A 247 -0.48 10.44 8.43
CA HIS A 247 -1.54 11.43 8.31
C HIS A 247 -2.07 11.85 9.69
N PHE A 248 -2.32 10.92 10.60
CA PHE A 248 -2.73 11.30 11.97
C PHE A 248 -1.70 12.20 12.63
N LYS A 249 -0.39 11.93 12.49
CA LYS A 249 0.66 12.83 13.00
C LYS A 249 0.53 14.27 12.52
N THR A 250 -0.09 14.58 11.38
CA THR A 250 -0.25 15.98 10.94
C THR A 250 -1.34 16.70 11.71
N HIS A 251 -2.36 15.99 12.20
CA HIS A 251 -3.43 16.56 13.04
C HIS A 251 -2.98 16.84 14.48
N PHE A 252 -1.98 16.09 14.96
CA PHE A 252 -1.51 16.17 16.35
C PHE A 252 -0.12 16.77 16.49
N LYS A 253 0.46 17.30 15.40
CA LYS A 253 1.65 18.14 15.50
C LYS A 253 1.20 19.46 16.12
N LEU A 254 1.45 19.63 17.41
CA LEU A 254 1.44 20.94 18.04
C LEU A 254 2.25 21.89 17.13
N PRO A 255 1.75 23.11 16.84
CA PRO A 255 2.56 24.11 16.17
C PRO A 255 3.80 24.29 17.05
N SER A 256 4.91 23.66 16.65
CA SER A 256 6.16 23.70 17.40
C SER A 256 6.43 25.16 17.65
N GLU A 257 6.53 25.53 18.94
CA GLU A 257 6.81 26.89 19.40
C GLU A 257 7.72 27.54 18.38
N LYS A 258 7.16 28.54 17.68
CA LYS A 258 7.84 29.28 16.62
C LYS A 258 9.24 29.54 17.15
N SER A 259 10.21 28.87 16.51
CA SER A 259 11.63 29.03 16.78
C SER A 259 11.88 30.50 17.04
N SER A 260 12.19 30.82 18.29
CA SER A 260 12.46 32.17 18.75
C SER A 260 13.51 32.74 17.80
N VAL A 261 13.07 33.71 17.00
CA VAL A 261 13.90 34.43 16.05
C VAL A 261 15.09 34.96 16.85
N LYS A 262 16.27 34.36 16.67
CA LYS A 262 17.53 34.96 17.10
C LYS A 262 17.66 36.25 16.30
N LYS A 263 17.24 37.37 16.89
CA LYS A 263 17.64 38.70 16.45
C LYS A 263 19.16 38.73 16.48
N LYS A 264 19.76 38.83 15.30
CA LYS A 264 21.13 39.34 15.14
C LYS A 264 21.07 40.86 15.18
#